data_AF-A0AAD6STD2-F1
#
_entry.id   AF-A0AAD6STD2-F1
#
_cell.length_a   1.000
_cell.length_b   1.000
_cell.length_c   1.000
_cell.angle_alpha   90.00
_cell.angle_beta   90.00
_cell.angle_gamma   90.00
#
_symmetry.space_group_name_H-M   'P 1'
#
loop_
_entity.id
_entity.type
_entity.pdbx_description
1 polymer ?
#
loop_
_entity_poly.entity_id
_entity_poly.type
_entity_poly.pdbx_seq_one_letter_code
_entity_poly.pdbx_strand_id
1 'polypeptide(L)'
;DPDLSDGPTIAKSRGLKPALKVGGARQKGKRKQRDDEEDGSEMEERPSKRGPGRPAGTSNFSKASTNKALDLVEKLLPTGPKAWAHLTTRFNKWAVRHGEPERPGKSVESRYKTLLKYKKPTGNPHCPGEVKRAHRIEVMINQHVDTRELSDSDLGGAANEDNDHDSSDDSIEILPSSSSTTRTAVARRAPSPPLRRARLNAPELVDKLSKAFDPAVQKARDNDRANHSFQTTHMLALTGQLRDSQTSNDNLRRELTAMQNRLHELERARDRAEMRLEFSQGPTLAPADLPARPSGSRFKDVPGVVRVNGHVKCETVYEDGGRCTEWFSDFSDDEKENHAPSASTARMPDFSP
;
A
#
# COMPACT_ATOMS: atom_id res chain seq x y z
N ASP A 1 51.91 49.27 -16.67
CA ASP A 1 50.69 48.75 -16.01
C ASP A 1 50.61 47.22 -15.97
N PRO A 2 51.40 46.54 -15.11
CA PRO A 2 51.23 45.11 -14.83
C PRO A 2 50.20 44.81 -13.71
N ASP A 3 49.49 45.81 -13.19
CA ASP A 3 48.70 45.71 -11.95
C ASP A 3 47.25 45.18 -12.14
N LEU A 4 46.93 44.66 -13.33
CA LEU A 4 45.59 44.20 -13.71
C LEU A 4 45.44 42.68 -13.87
N SER A 5 46.50 41.91 -13.61
CA SER A 5 46.48 40.44 -13.72
C SER A 5 46.37 39.72 -12.36
N ASP A 6 46.50 40.44 -11.25
CA ASP A 6 46.43 39.82 -9.92
C ASP A 6 44.96 39.64 -9.49
N GLY A 7 44.53 38.37 -9.47
CA GLY A 7 43.15 37.97 -9.14
C GLY A 7 42.57 38.54 -7.83
N PRO A 8 43.36 38.69 -6.75
CA PRO A 8 42.90 39.31 -5.50
C PRO A 8 42.51 40.79 -5.66
N THR A 9 43.20 41.54 -6.52
CA THR A 9 42.96 42.97 -6.77
C THR A 9 41.66 43.18 -7.55
N ILE A 10 41.37 42.29 -8.51
CA ILE A 10 40.10 42.27 -9.27
C ILE A 10 38.92 41.89 -8.37
N ALA A 11 39.11 40.98 -7.41
CA ALA A 11 38.07 40.58 -6.48
C ALA A 11 37.68 41.71 -5.51
N LYS A 12 38.66 42.51 -5.06
CA LYS A 12 38.43 43.69 -4.22
C LYS A 12 37.70 44.82 -4.96
N SER A 13 38.05 45.10 -6.22
CA SER A 13 37.38 46.17 -7.00
C SER A 13 35.91 45.86 -7.31
N ARG A 14 35.51 44.58 -7.28
CA ARG A 14 34.12 44.13 -7.47
C ARG A 14 33.30 43.99 -6.18
N GLY A 15 33.84 44.42 -5.03
CA GLY A 15 33.10 44.39 -3.76
C GLY A 15 32.82 42.99 -3.21
N LEU A 16 33.51 41.95 -3.70
CA LEU A 16 33.33 40.58 -3.26
C LEU A 16 34.17 40.32 -2.01
N LYS A 17 33.51 40.06 -0.87
CA LYS A 17 34.20 39.67 0.36
C LYS A 17 34.66 38.21 0.27
N PRO A 18 35.90 37.88 0.65
CA PRO A 18 36.38 36.50 0.65
C PRO A 18 35.57 35.68 1.67
N ALA A 19 35.02 34.55 1.21
CA ALA A 19 34.24 33.65 2.06
C ALA A 19 35.15 33.04 3.14
N LEU A 20 34.85 33.33 4.41
CA LEU A 20 35.39 32.60 5.55
C LEU A 20 34.86 31.18 5.45
N LYS A 21 35.77 30.20 5.34
CA LYS A 21 35.56 28.74 5.42
C LYS A 21 35.37 28.03 4.07
N VAL A 22 36.51 27.72 3.44
CA VAL A 22 36.62 26.65 2.44
C VAL A 22 36.59 25.32 3.18
N GLY A 23 35.50 24.57 3.00
CA GLY A 23 35.41 23.18 3.44
C GLY A 23 36.25 22.27 2.54
N GLY A 24 37.14 21.47 3.12
CA GLY A 24 37.67 20.28 2.46
C GLY A 24 39.18 20.18 2.28
N ALA A 25 39.99 20.53 3.29
CA ALA A 25 41.38 20.05 3.36
C ALA A 25 41.41 18.69 4.09
N ARG A 26 41.23 17.59 3.34
CA ARG A 26 41.54 16.24 3.83
C ARG A 26 43.06 16.06 3.81
N GLN A 27 43.71 16.36 4.94
CA GLN A 27 45.09 15.93 5.19
C GLN A 27 45.14 14.39 5.24
N LYS A 28 45.78 13.79 4.25
CA LYS A 28 46.10 12.36 4.23
C LYS A 28 47.41 12.18 5.02
N GLY A 29 47.28 11.87 6.31
CA GLY A 29 48.41 11.60 7.19
C GLY A 29 49.18 10.35 6.76
N LYS A 30 50.48 10.54 6.49
CA LYS A 30 51.48 9.48 6.27
C LYS A 30 52.50 9.62 7.41
N ARG A 31 52.45 8.74 8.40
CA ARG A 31 53.45 8.57 9.48
C ARG A 31 53.70 7.07 9.56
N LYS A 32 54.82 6.56 9.05
CA LYS A 32 56.21 6.59 9.56
C LYS A 32 56.36 5.71 10.81
N GLN A 33 56.73 4.47 10.50
CA GLN A 33 57.32 3.44 11.36
C GLN A 33 58.51 4.02 12.15
N ARG A 34 58.52 3.79 13.46
CA ARG A 34 59.73 3.70 14.29
C ARG A 34 59.45 2.70 15.41
N ASP A 35 60.32 1.72 15.48
CA ASP A 35 60.59 0.87 16.63
C ASP A 35 61.24 1.72 17.75
N ASP A 36 61.00 1.35 19.02
CA ASP A 36 62.00 1.26 20.11
C ASP A 36 61.27 1.08 21.48
N GLU A 37 61.56 -0.08 22.08
CA GLU A 37 61.78 -0.49 23.48
C GLU A 37 60.95 0.00 24.71
N GLU A 38 61.01 -0.90 25.70
CA GLU A 38 60.32 -1.08 26.98
C GLU A 38 60.18 0.15 27.90
N ASP A 39 59.05 0.27 28.61
CA ASP A 39 58.99 0.44 30.08
C ASP A 39 57.52 0.37 30.57
N GLY A 40 57.31 -0.27 31.71
CA GLY A 40 56.00 -0.51 32.31
C GLY A 40 55.42 0.71 33.02
N SER A 41 54.12 0.93 32.88
CA SER A 41 53.26 1.43 33.96
C SER A 41 51.78 1.37 33.55
N GLU A 42 50.97 0.87 34.48
CA GLU A 42 49.51 0.80 34.41
C GLU A 42 48.90 2.17 34.12
N MET A 43 48.07 2.25 33.08
CA MET A 43 47.17 3.37 32.88
C MET A 43 45.82 2.86 32.34
N GLU A 44 44.77 3.10 33.12
CA GLU A 44 43.38 2.78 32.83
C GLU A 44 42.98 3.09 31.38
N GLU A 45 42.51 2.06 30.68
CA GLU A 45 42.00 2.15 29.31
C GLU A 45 40.61 2.80 29.31
N ARG A 46 40.56 4.10 29.03
CA ARG A 46 39.29 4.78 28.71
C ARG A 46 38.74 4.22 27.39
N PRO A 47 37.48 3.74 27.33
CA PRO A 47 36.94 3.14 26.12
C PRO A 47 36.84 4.20 25.00
N SER A 48 37.60 3.95 23.93
CA SER A 48 37.52 4.74 22.71
C SER A 48 36.10 4.68 22.14
N LYS A 49 35.41 5.83 22.07
CA LYS A 49 34.10 5.96 21.43
C LYS A 49 34.23 5.75 19.91
N ARG A 50 34.18 4.47 19.49
CA ARG A 50 33.93 4.11 18.09
C ARG A 50 32.51 4.57 17.76
N GLY A 51 32.36 5.33 16.68
CA GLY A 51 31.07 5.88 16.24
C GLY A 51 29.99 4.79 16.11
N PRO A 52 28.70 5.16 16.14
CA PRO A 52 27.60 4.21 16.20
C PRO A 52 27.68 3.25 15.01
N GLY A 53 28.16 2.04 15.30
CA GLY A 53 28.18 0.95 14.34
C GLY A 53 26.76 0.61 13.93
N ARG A 54 26.61 0.02 12.74
CA ARG A 54 25.33 -0.57 12.32
C ARG A 54 24.77 -1.43 13.46
N PRO A 55 23.47 -1.34 13.77
CA PRO A 55 22.88 -2.15 14.83
C PRO A 55 23.23 -3.62 14.59
N ALA A 56 23.80 -4.25 15.61
CA ALA A 56 24.12 -5.67 15.63
C ALA A 56 22.82 -6.45 15.38
N GLY A 57 22.76 -7.21 14.27
CA GLY A 57 21.57 -7.98 13.90
C GLY A 57 21.29 -8.05 12.40
N THR A 58 21.88 -7.15 11.58
CA THR A 58 21.76 -7.26 10.12
C THR A 58 22.87 -8.13 9.53
N SER A 59 22.90 -9.41 9.91
CA SER A 59 23.74 -10.40 9.21
C SER A 59 23.40 -10.40 7.72
N ASN A 60 24.37 -10.51 6.82
CA ASN A 60 24.08 -10.63 5.39
C ASN A 60 23.36 -11.95 5.09
N PHE A 61 22.60 -12.02 4.01
CA PHE A 61 22.05 -13.30 3.55
C PHE A 61 23.19 -14.22 3.12
N SER A 62 23.29 -15.39 3.74
CA SER A 62 24.22 -16.41 3.29
C SER A 62 23.79 -16.94 1.92
N LYS A 63 24.72 -17.58 1.21
CA LYS A 63 24.43 -18.26 -0.04
C LYS A 63 23.41 -19.39 0.17
N ALA A 64 23.53 -20.12 1.28
CA ALA A 64 22.58 -21.15 1.69
C ALA A 64 21.18 -20.57 1.93
N SER A 65 21.08 -19.50 2.73
CA SER A 65 19.84 -18.74 2.94
C SER A 65 19.20 -18.30 1.62
N THR A 66 20.01 -17.76 0.70
CA THR A 66 19.52 -17.21 -0.58
C THR A 66 18.95 -18.34 -1.45
N ASN A 67 19.66 -19.46 -1.56
CA ASN A 67 19.17 -20.62 -2.30
C ASN A 67 17.90 -21.20 -1.70
N LYS A 68 17.82 -21.30 -0.36
CA LYS A 68 16.61 -21.80 0.28
C LYS A 68 15.41 -20.87 0.09
N ALA A 69 15.63 -19.56 0.16
CA ALA A 69 14.60 -18.59 -0.13
C ALA A 69 14.08 -18.79 -1.57
N LEU A 70 14.98 -18.95 -2.55
CA LEU A 70 14.59 -19.25 -3.94
C LEU A 70 13.81 -20.57 -4.06
N ASP A 71 14.20 -21.64 -3.35
CA ASP A 71 13.45 -22.91 -3.34
C ASP A 71 12.01 -22.72 -2.82
N LEU A 72 11.83 -21.89 -1.79
CA LEU A 72 10.51 -21.64 -1.20
C LEU A 72 9.65 -20.73 -2.10
N VAL A 73 10.26 -19.73 -2.75
CA VAL A 73 9.55 -18.86 -3.71
C VAL A 73 9.11 -19.69 -4.92
N GLU A 74 9.97 -20.57 -5.43
CA GLU A 74 9.65 -21.45 -6.57
C GLU A 74 8.49 -22.41 -6.25
N LYS A 75 8.41 -22.91 -5.02
CA LYS A 75 7.34 -23.82 -4.59
C LYS A 75 6.01 -23.14 -4.29
N LEU A 76 6.04 -21.92 -3.76
CA LEU A 76 4.85 -21.21 -3.28
C LEU A 76 4.30 -20.18 -4.26
N LEU A 77 5.13 -19.73 -5.22
CA LEU A 77 4.82 -18.66 -6.19
C LEU A 77 4.04 -17.50 -5.53
N PRO A 78 4.66 -16.81 -4.55
CA PRO A 78 3.94 -15.92 -3.66
C PRO A 78 3.32 -14.72 -4.39
N THR A 79 1.99 -14.68 -4.44
CA THR A 79 1.21 -13.55 -4.95
C THR A 79 0.70 -12.70 -3.79
N GLY A 80 1.22 -11.48 -3.66
CA GLY A 80 0.76 -10.50 -2.67
C GLY A 80 1.27 -10.72 -1.23
N PRO A 81 0.93 -9.79 -0.30
CA PRO A 81 1.56 -9.70 1.03
C PRO A 81 1.35 -10.93 1.92
N LYS A 82 0.14 -11.54 1.89
CA LYS A 82 -0.19 -12.72 2.69
C LYS A 82 0.68 -13.92 2.32
N ALA A 83 0.93 -14.14 1.02
CA ALA A 83 1.78 -15.23 0.55
C ALA A 83 3.26 -15.05 0.96
N TRP A 84 3.76 -13.81 0.93
CA TRP A 84 5.10 -13.48 1.42
C TRP A 84 5.26 -13.71 2.93
N ALA A 85 4.22 -13.42 3.73
CA ALA A 85 4.22 -13.74 5.15
C ALA A 85 4.32 -15.27 5.38
N HIS A 86 3.52 -16.06 4.66
CA HIS A 86 3.57 -17.52 4.75
C HIS A 86 4.94 -18.09 4.37
N LEU A 87 5.54 -17.56 3.29
CA LEU A 87 6.89 -17.94 2.85
C LEU A 87 7.92 -17.65 3.94
N THR A 88 7.84 -16.48 4.57
CA THR A 88 8.77 -16.09 5.66
C THR A 88 8.64 -17.03 6.85
N THR A 89 7.42 -17.40 7.25
CA THR A 89 7.21 -18.37 8.34
C THR A 89 7.90 -19.70 8.02
N ARG A 90 7.80 -20.21 6.78
CA ARG A 90 8.51 -21.44 6.38
C ARG A 90 10.02 -21.25 6.35
N PHE A 91 10.50 -20.10 5.91
CA PHE A 91 11.92 -19.77 5.88
C PHE A 91 12.51 -19.72 7.30
N ASN A 92 11.86 -19.04 8.24
CA ASN A 92 12.33 -18.95 9.63
C ASN A 92 12.34 -20.31 10.33
N LYS A 93 11.32 -21.16 10.10
CA LYS A 93 11.32 -22.56 10.58
C LYS A 93 12.54 -23.35 10.10
N TRP A 94 12.97 -23.11 8.85
CA TRP A 94 14.17 -23.72 8.32
C TRP A 94 15.44 -23.07 8.90
N ALA A 95 15.48 -21.75 9.04
CA ALA A 95 16.63 -21.02 9.56
C ALA A 95 17.01 -21.48 10.97
N VAL A 96 16.04 -21.61 11.88
CA VAL A 96 16.25 -22.12 13.24
C VAL A 96 16.89 -23.51 13.23
N ARG A 97 16.44 -24.42 12.35
CA ARG A 97 16.98 -25.79 12.24
C ARG A 97 18.43 -25.83 11.72
N HIS A 98 18.84 -24.82 10.97
CA HIS A 98 20.18 -24.74 10.38
C HIS A 98 21.10 -23.75 11.09
N GLY A 99 20.70 -23.22 12.25
CA GLY A 99 21.47 -22.23 13.01
C GLY A 99 21.63 -20.88 12.29
N GLU A 100 20.75 -20.58 11.33
CA GLU A 100 20.71 -19.28 10.68
C GLU A 100 19.79 -18.31 11.45
N PRO A 101 20.10 -16.99 11.45
CA PRO A 101 19.29 -16.01 12.15
C PRO A 101 17.92 -15.85 11.51
N GLU A 102 16.89 -15.79 12.34
CA GLU A 102 15.52 -15.48 11.92
C GLU A 102 15.44 -14.10 11.26
N ARG A 103 14.58 -13.98 10.25
CA ARG A 103 14.45 -12.74 9.47
C ARG A 103 13.02 -12.20 9.53
N PRO A 104 12.85 -10.86 9.56
CA PRO A 104 11.53 -10.26 9.48
C PRO A 104 10.92 -10.48 8.09
N GLY A 105 9.59 -10.52 8.01
CA GLY A 105 8.82 -10.85 6.79
C GLY A 105 9.30 -10.14 5.52
N LYS A 106 9.52 -8.83 5.61
CA LYS A 106 9.94 -8.01 4.47
C LYS A 106 11.37 -8.27 4.01
N SER A 107 12.22 -8.90 4.83
CA SER A 107 13.64 -9.11 4.53
C SER A 107 13.84 -10.16 3.43
N VAL A 108 13.09 -11.25 3.47
CA VAL A 108 13.18 -12.34 2.47
C VAL A 108 12.68 -11.85 1.11
N GLU A 109 11.54 -11.15 1.10
CA GLU A 109 10.99 -10.51 -0.10
C GLU A 109 11.98 -9.48 -0.69
N SER A 110 12.53 -8.59 0.15
CA SER A 110 13.50 -7.58 -0.29
C SER A 110 14.75 -8.21 -0.89
N ARG A 111 15.24 -9.31 -0.31
CA ARG A 111 16.37 -10.06 -0.85
C ARG A 111 16.06 -10.63 -2.23
N TYR A 112 14.90 -11.26 -2.42
CA TYR A 112 14.46 -11.75 -3.73
C TYR A 112 14.37 -10.64 -4.77
N LYS A 113 13.70 -9.52 -4.44
CA LYS A 113 13.59 -8.35 -5.33
C LYS A 113 14.94 -7.74 -5.67
N THR A 114 15.91 -7.81 -4.75
CA THR A 114 17.28 -7.34 -5.01
C THR A 114 17.98 -8.20 -6.07
N LEU A 115 17.74 -9.52 -6.09
CA LEU A 115 18.26 -10.40 -7.15
C LEU A 115 17.66 -10.06 -8.51
N LEU A 116 16.36 -9.75 -8.58
CA LEU A 116 15.70 -9.34 -9.83
C LEU A 116 16.20 -8.00 -10.37
N LYS A 117 16.58 -7.09 -9.46
CA LYS A 117 17.14 -5.78 -9.82
C LYS A 117 18.62 -5.84 -10.22
N TYR A 118 19.24 -7.01 -10.21
CA TYR A 118 20.65 -7.16 -10.53
C TYR A 118 20.91 -6.77 -12.00
N LYS A 119 21.39 -5.55 -12.20
CA LYS A 119 21.78 -5.04 -13.52
C LYS A 119 23.12 -5.64 -13.92
N LYS A 120 23.30 -5.90 -15.22
CA LYS A 120 24.59 -6.32 -15.78
C LYS A 120 25.65 -5.30 -15.34
N PRO A 121 26.65 -5.69 -14.52
CA PRO A 121 27.74 -4.78 -14.19
C PRO A 121 28.50 -4.47 -15.48
N THR A 122 28.73 -3.19 -15.76
CA THR A 122 29.46 -2.72 -16.94
C THR A 122 30.86 -3.33 -16.95
N GLY A 123 31.04 -4.43 -17.69
CA GLY A 123 32.35 -5.09 -17.86
C GLY A 123 32.43 -6.58 -17.50
N ASN A 124 31.43 -7.20 -16.86
CA ASN A 124 31.42 -8.66 -16.67
C ASN A 124 30.13 -9.29 -17.26
N PRO A 125 30.22 -10.11 -18.32
CA PRO A 125 29.06 -10.77 -18.92
C PRO A 125 28.51 -11.94 -18.09
N HIS A 126 29.22 -12.38 -17.04
CA HIS A 126 28.79 -13.52 -16.23
C HIS A 126 27.65 -13.15 -15.27
N CYS A 127 26.45 -13.66 -15.54
CA CYS A 127 25.30 -13.53 -14.65
C CYS A 127 25.29 -14.68 -13.61
N PRO A 128 25.32 -14.37 -12.29
CA PRO A 128 25.30 -15.39 -11.24
C PRO A 128 24.08 -16.33 -11.36
N GLY A 129 24.27 -17.62 -11.05
CA GLY A 129 23.21 -18.63 -11.16
C GLY A 129 21.95 -18.29 -10.35
N GLU A 130 22.11 -17.69 -9.17
CA GLU A 130 21.02 -17.23 -8.31
C GLU A 130 20.13 -16.16 -8.97
N VAL A 131 20.75 -15.24 -9.72
CA VAL A 131 20.04 -14.18 -10.45
C VAL A 131 19.26 -14.77 -11.62
N LYS A 132 19.88 -15.68 -12.40
CA LYS A 132 19.19 -16.39 -13.48
C LYS A 132 17.98 -17.18 -12.95
N ARG A 133 18.15 -17.86 -11.82
CA ARG A 133 17.08 -18.61 -11.17
C ARG A 133 15.96 -17.71 -10.69
N ALA A 134 16.27 -16.57 -10.07
CA ALA A 134 15.28 -15.59 -9.65
C ALA A 134 14.42 -15.09 -10.83
N HIS A 135 15.03 -14.75 -11.96
CA HIS A 135 14.28 -14.35 -13.16
C HIS A 135 13.39 -15.47 -13.72
N ARG A 136 13.84 -16.74 -13.68
CA ARG A 136 12.98 -17.87 -14.07
C ARG A 136 11.77 -18.00 -13.17
N ILE A 137 11.94 -17.83 -11.86
CA ILE A 137 10.85 -17.86 -10.89
C ILE A 137 9.87 -16.71 -11.11
N GLU A 138 10.36 -15.52 -11.44
CA GLU A 138 9.50 -14.38 -11.76
C GLU A 138 8.57 -14.66 -12.94
N VAL A 139 9.07 -15.34 -13.97
CA VAL A 139 8.23 -15.78 -15.11
C VAL A 139 7.16 -16.77 -14.64
N MET A 140 7.50 -17.71 -13.75
CA MET A 140 6.52 -18.66 -13.20
C MET A 140 5.46 -17.97 -12.33
N ILE A 141 5.85 -16.97 -11.52
CA ILE A 141 4.90 -16.17 -10.73
C ILE A 141 3.95 -15.43 -11.67
N ASN A 142 4.47 -14.77 -12.71
CA ASN A 142 3.64 -14.03 -13.65
C ASN A 142 2.68 -14.96 -14.42
N GLN A 143 3.14 -16.14 -14.85
CA GLN A 143 2.28 -17.14 -15.48
C GLN A 143 1.19 -17.65 -14.52
N HIS A 144 1.52 -17.85 -13.25
CA HIS A 144 0.56 -18.27 -12.24
C HIS A 144 -0.50 -17.19 -11.95
N VAL A 145 -0.11 -15.91 -12.00
CA VAL A 145 -1.04 -14.79 -11.85
C VAL A 145 -1.91 -14.62 -13.10
N ASP A 146 -1.34 -14.75 -14.30
CA ASP A 146 -2.03 -14.58 -15.58
C ASP A 146 -3.08 -15.69 -15.84
N THR A 147 -2.79 -16.92 -15.39
CA THR A 147 -3.72 -18.06 -15.50
C THR A 147 -4.81 -18.08 -14.44
N ARG A 148 -4.70 -17.24 -13.40
CA ARG A 148 -5.75 -17.12 -12.40
C ARG A 148 -6.83 -16.21 -12.97
N GLU A 149 -7.78 -16.82 -13.67
CA GLU A 149 -9.03 -16.17 -14.06
C GLU A 149 -9.55 -15.41 -12.86
N LEU A 150 -9.70 -14.09 -13.03
CA LEU A 150 -10.36 -13.23 -12.06
C LEU A 150 -11.83 -13.67 -12.02
N SER A 151 -12.11 -14.69 -11.21
CA SER A 151 -13.46 -15.06 -10.82
C SER A 151 -14.07 -13.80 -10.20
N ASP A 152 -15.00 -13.20 -10.93
CA ASP A 152 -15.74 -11.98 -10.57
C ASP A 152 -16.57 -12.16 -9.27
N SER A 153 -16.54 -13.37 -8.70
CA SER A 153 -17.20 -13.75 -7.46
C SER A 153 -16.59 -13.12 -6.20
N ASP A 154 -15.38 -12.51 -6.28
CA ASP A 154 -14.73 -11.84 -5.14
C ASP A 154 -15.00 -10.32 -5.09
N LEU A 155 -15.80 -9.79 -6.02
CA LEU A 155 -16.28 -8.40 -6.04
C LEU A 155 -17.75 -8.25 -5.65
N GLY A 156 -18.43 -9.35 -5.30
CA GLY A 156 -19.81 -9.37 -4.84
C GLY A 156 -19.93 -9.68 -3.34
N GLY A 157 -20.05 -8.64 -2.52
CA GLY A 157 -20.68 -8.74 -1.20
C GLY A 157 -19.76 -8.57 0.02
N ALA A 158 -19.69 -7.34 0.52
CA ALA A 158 -19.55 -7.10 1.95
C ALA A 158 -20.78 -6.29 2.41
N ALA A 159 -21.94 -6.95 2.40
CA ALA A 159 -22.95 -6.65 3.41
C ALA A 159 -22.40 -7.26 4.71
N ASN A 160 -21.68 -6.45 5.48
CA ASN A 160 -21.26 -6.82 6.83
C ASN A 160 -22.47 -6.65 7.74
N GLU A 161 -23.19 -7.74 7.98
CA GLU A 161 -23.85 -7.96 9.26
C GLU A 161 -22.85 -8.69 10.15
N ASP A 162 -22.32 -8.01 11.15
CA ASP A 162 -21.80 -8.65 12.35
C ASP A 162 -21.97 -7.67 13.52
N ASN A 163 -22.93 -7.99 14.37
CA ASN A 163 -22.87 -7.69 15.79
C ASN A 163 -21.70 -8.49 16.37
N ASP A 164 -20.76 -7.84 17.03
CA ASP A 164 -20.53 -8.14 18.44
C ASP A 164 -19.59 -7.13 19.13
N HIS A 165 -19.97 -6.90 20.37
CA HIS A 165 -19.45 -5.96 21.34
C HIS A 165 -18.30 -6.62 22.14
N ASP A 166 -17.10 -6.03 22.14
CA ASP A 166 -16.27 -6.01 23.35
C ASP A 166 -15.33 -4.80 23.38
N SER A 167 -15.24 -4.27 24.60
CA SER A 167 -14.64 -3.06 25.09
C SER A 167 -13.11 -3.09 25.05
N SER A 168 -12.50 -2.01 24.53
CA SER A 168 -11.35 -1.37 25.18
C SER A 168 -11.18 0.06 24.66
N ASP A 169 -11.42 0.96 25.60
CA ASP A 169 -11.10 2.39 25.62
C ASP A 169 -9.64 2.67 25.24
N ASP A 170 -9.42 3.39 24.15
CA ASP A 170 -8.32 4.36 24.07
C ASP A 170 -8.70 5.50 23.10
N SER A 171 -8.76 6.69 23.66
CA SER A 171 -9.25 7.91 23.02
C SER A 171 -8.19 8.53 22.12
N ILE A 172 -8.44 8.63 20.81
CA ILE A 172 -7.67 9.52 19.92
C ILE A 172 -8.62 10.39 19.10
N GLU A 173 -8.67 11.68 19.47
CA GLU A 173 -9.33 12.75 18.73
C GLU A 173 -8.77 12.88 17.31
N ILE A 174 -9.65 12.84 16.30
CA ILE A 174 -9.30 13.18 14.91
C ILE A 174 -10.00 14.49 14.54
N LEU A 175 -9.20 15.57 14.52
CA LEU A 175 -9.54 16.85 13.89
C LEU A 175 -9.54 16.72 12.34
N PRO A 176 -10.50 17.33 11.63
CA PRO A 176 -10.46 17.44 10.18
C PRO A 176 -9.62 18.65 9.77
N SER A 177 -8.42 18.42 9.20
CA SER A 177 -7.64 19.48 8.54
C SER A 177 -7.77 19.38 7.03
N SER A 178 -8.48 20.37 6.51
CA SER A 178 -8.60 20.75 5.11
C SER A 178 -7.31 21.38 4.57
N SER A 179 -7.24 21.46 3.23
CA SER A 179 -6.27 22.20 2.39
C SER A 179 -5.04 21.44 1.89
N SER A 180 -5.24 20.68 0.81
CA SER A 180 -4.20 20.28 -0.12
C SER A 180 -3.61 21.52 -0.80
N THR A 181 -2.50 22.04 -0.26
CA THR A 181 -1.65 23.03 -0.95
C THR A 181 -1.02 22.36 -2.17
N THR A 182 -1.34 22.86 -3.36
CA THR A 182 -0.69 22.53 -4.62
C THR A 182 0.79 22.91 -4.56
N ARG A 183 1.66 21.93 -4.33
CA ARG A 183 3.11 22.11 -4.51
C ARG A 183 3.41 22.09 -6.00
N THR A 184 3.60 23.26 -6.59
CA THR A 184 4.28 23.42 -7.88
C THR A 184 5.65 22.77 -7.80
N ALA A 185 5.82 21.67 -8.54
CA ALA A 185 7.10 21.01 -8.68
C ALA A 185 8.05 21.94 -9.43
N VAL A 186 8.88 22.68 -8.70
CA VAL A 186 10.06 23.33 -9.27
C VAL A 186 10.98 22.20 -9.75
N ALA A 187 10.98 22.00 -11.07
CA ALA A 187 11.88 21.07 -11.74
C ALA A 187 13.32 21.44 -11.36
N ARG A 188 13.91 20.64 -10.46
CA ARG A 188 15.35 20.70 -10.20
C ARG A 188 16.04 20.29 -11.49
N ARG A 189 16.49 21.30 -12.24
CA ARG A 189 17.35 21.16 -13.42
C ARG A 189 18.46 20.19 -13.03
N ALA A 190 18.48 19.03 -13.67
CA ALA A 190 19.53 18.03 -13.46
C ALA A 190 20.90 18.72 -13.57
N PRO A 191 21.88 18.38 -12.72
CA PRO A 191 23.23 18.92 -12.85
C PRO A 191 23.71 18.62 -14.27
N SER A 192 23.90 19.68 -15.06
CA SER A 192 24.40 19.54 -16.42
C SER A 192 25.72 18.77 -16.36
N PRO A 193 25.88 17.73 -17.20
CA PRO A 193 27.10 16.94 -17.21
C PRO A 193 28.31 17.87 -17.36
N PRO A 194 29.41 17.63 -16.65
CA PRO A 194 30.57 18.49 -16.69
C PRO A 194 31.02 18.61 -18.15
N LEU A 195 30.94 19.83 -18.69
CA LEU A 195 31.45 20.17 -20.00
C LEU A 195 32.96 19.90 -19.99
N ARG A 196 33.34 18.68 -20.39
CA ARG A 196 34.72 18.36 -20.74
C ARG A 196 35.07 19.32 -21.87
N ARG A 197 35.88 20.33 -21.57
CA ARG A 197 36.57 21.14 -22.59
C ARG A 197 37.48 20.20 -23.36
N ALA A 198 36.92 19.51 -24.35
CA ALA A 198 37.68 18.86 -25.40
C ALA A 198 38.40 19.99 -26.12
N ARG A 199 39.73 20.04 -25.97
CA ARG A 199 40.59 20.83 -26.86
C ARG A 199 40.45 20.20 -28.24
N LEU A 200 39.44 20.63 -28.98
CA LEU A 200 39.23 20.22 -30.36
C LEU A 200 40.30 20.93 -31.20
N ASN A 201 41.02 20.16 -32.00
CA ASN A 201 41.97 20.68 -32.97
C ASN A 201 41.20 21.58 -33.95
N ALA A 202 41.70 22.79 -34.18
CA ALA A 202 41.08 23.79 -35.07
C ALA A 202 40.56 23.26 -36.43
N PRO A 203 41.24 22.34 -37.14
CA PRO A 203 40.71 21.80 -38.40
C PRO A 203 39.42 20.99 -38.22
N GLU A 204 39.26 20.23 -37.13
CA GLU A 204 38.02 19.47 -36.89
C GLU A 204 36.82 20.38 -36.63
N LEU A 205 37.04 21.59 -36.08
CA LEU A 205 35.97 22.55 -35.84
C LEU A 205 35.40 23.07 -37.17
N VAL A 206 36.27 23.38 -38.12
CA VAL A 206 35.88 23.89 -39.44
C VAL A 206 35.11 22.82 -40.22
N ASP A 207 35.56 21.57 -40.18
CA ASP A 207 34.83 20.45 -40.80
C ASP A 207 33.46 20.20 -40.15
N LYS A 208 33.38 20.32 -38.82
CA LYS A 208 32.11 20.19 -38.08
C LYS A 208 31.15 21.34 -38.41
N LEU A 209 31.66 22.56 -38.56
CA LEU A 209 30.87 23.71 -38.99
C LEU A 209 30.40 23.54 -40.44
N SER A 210 31.28 23.13 -41.36
CA SER A 210 30.93 22.86 -42.77
C SER A 210 29.83 21.79 -42.87
N LYS A 211 29.95 20.68 -42.13
CA LYS A 211 28.90 19.64 -42.07
C LYS A 211 27.62 20.10 -41.38
N ALA A 212 27.70 21.05 -40.45
CA ALA A 212 26.51 21.61 -39.81
C ALA A 212 25.69 22.48 -40.75
N PHE A 213 26.35 23.16 -41.70
CA PHE A 213 25.74 24.02 -42.72
C PHE A 213 25.56 23.34 -44.09
N ASP A 214 25.82 22.04 -44.20
CA ASP A 214 25.51 21.28 -45.43
C ASP A 214 23.98 21.24 -45.63
N PRO A 215 23.46 21.77 -46.76
CA PRO A 215 22.02 21.82 -47.02
C PRO A 215 21.35 20.45 -47.03
N ALA A 216 22.08 19.38 -47.40
CA ALA A 216 21.54 18.02 -47.37
C ALA A 216 21.29 17.55 -45.92
N VAL A 217 22.25 17.83 -45.02
CA VAL A 217 22.14 17.47 -43.59
C VAL A 217 21.03 18.29 -42.92
N GLN A 218 20.83 19.55 -43.30
CA GLN A 218 19.76 20.37 -42.76
C GLN A 218 18.38 19.86 -43.19
N LYS A 219 18.20 19.52 -44.47
CA LYS A 219 16.94 18.92 -44.97
C LYS A 219 16.62 17.61 -44.28
N ALA A 220 17.63 16.76 -44.02
CA ALA A 220 17.44 15.52 -43.26
C ALA A 220 16.93 15.79 -41.83
N ARG A 221 17.53 16.74 -41.12
CA ARG A 221 17.07 17.11 -39.76
C ARG A 221 15.67 17.72 -39.75
N ASP A 222 15.33 18.53 -40.75
CA ASP A 222 14.00 19.13 -40.85
C ASP A 222 12.94 18.07 -41.15
N ASN A 223 13.25 17.09 -42.01
CA ASN A 223 12.41 15.92 -42.23
C ASN A 223 12.24 15.09 -40.94
N ASP A 224 13.31 14.85 -40.18
CA ASP A 224 13.22 14.14 -38.91
C ASP A 224 12.34 14.89 -37.90
N ARG A 225 12.46 16.23 -37.86
CA ARG A 225 11.62 17.08 -37.00
C ARG A 225 10.15 17.04 -37.44
N ALA A 226 9.89 17.09 -38.74
CA ALA A 226 8.55 16.99 -39.31
C ALA A 226 7.92 15.61 -39.06
N ASN A 227 8.70 14.53 -39.19
CA ASN A 227 8.24 13.18 -38.89
C ASN A 227 7.93 13.03 -37.39
N HIS A 228 8.78 13.56 -36.51
CA HIS A 228 8.55 13.52 -35.07
C HIS A 228 7.31 14.34 -34.68
N SER A 229 7.13 15.55 -35.24
CA SER A 229 5.95 16.36 -34.96
C SER A 229 4.68 15.68 -35.46
N PHE A 230 4.71 15.08 -36.65
CA PHE A 230 3.60 14.31 -37.19
C PHE A 230 3.23 13.12 -36.29
N GLN A 231 4.22 12.31 -35.89
CA GLN A 231 4.00 11.18 -34.97
C GLN A 231 3.44 11.65 -33.62
N THR A 232 3.93 12.78 -33.11
CA THR A 232 3.45 13.36 -31.84
C THR A 232 1.99 13.78 -31.96
N THR A 233 1.59 14.45 -33.04
CA THR A 233 0.19 14.85 -33.29
C THR A 233 -0.72 13.64 -33.43
N HIS A 234 -0.28 12.61 -34.16
CA HIS A 234 -1.04 11.37 -34.33
C HIS A 234 -1.26 10.65 -32.99
N MET A 235 -0.20 10.56 -32.17
CA MET A 235 -0.29 9.99 -30.83
C MET A 235 -1.25 10.79 -29.94
N LEU A 236 -1.19 12.13 -29.97
CA LEU A 236 -2.12 12.97 -29.23
C LEU A 236 -3.58 12.76 -29.68
N ALA A 237 -3.84 12.65 -30.98
CA ALA A 237 -5.18 12.38 -31.51
C ALA A 237 -5.74 11.03 -31.02
N LEU A 238 -4.96 9.96 -31.11
CA LEU A 238 -5.36 8.64 -30.61
C LEU A 238 -5.59 8.63 -29.10
N THR A 239 -4.75 9.31 -28.32
CA THR A 239 -4.96 9.43 -26.86
C THR A 239 -6.21 10.24 -26.54
N GLY A 240 -6.59 11.22 -27.37
CA GLY A 240 -7.86 11.93 -27.27
C GLY A 240 -9.04 10.98 -27.45
N GLN A 241 -9.05 10.22 -28.55
CA GLN A 241 -10.11 9.26 -28.84
C GLN A 241 -10.29 8.21 -27.74
N LEU A 242 -9.18 7.73 -27.14
CA LEU A 242 -9.25 6.80 -26.01
C LEU A 242 -9.92 7.42 -24.78
N ARG A 243 -9.63 8.69 -24.46
CA ARG A 243 -10.28 9.40 -23.34
C ARG A 243 -11.77 9.61 -23.60
N ASP A 244 -12.14 9.96 -24.83
CA ASP A 244 -13.54 10.19 -25.18
C ASP A 244 -14.34 8.88 -25.12
N SER A 245 -13.77 7.78 -25.61
CA SER A 245 -14.36 6.44 -25.50
C SER A 245 -14.50 6.00 -24.04
N GLN A 246 -13.50 6.25 -23.19
CA GLN A 246 -13.58 5.97 -21.76
C GLN A 246 -14.70 6.77 -21.08
N THR A 247 -14.81 8.07 -21.40
CA THR A 247 -15.88 8.94 -20.88
C THR A 247 -17.26 8.44 -21.29
N SER A 248 -17.41 7.96 -22.53
CA SER A 248 -18.65 7.35 -23.02
C SER A 248 -19.00 6.07 -22.26
N ASN A 249 -18.03 5.18 -22.03
CA ASN A 249 -18.25 3.96 -21.24
C ASN A 249 -18.66 4.28 -19.79
N ASP A 250 -18.05 5.28 -19.18
CA ASP A 250 -18.41 5.69 -17.81
C ASP A 250 -19.81 6.32 -17.74
N ASN A 251 -20.24 7.04 -18.78
CA ASN A 251 -21.63 7.51 -18.90
C ASN A 251 -22.61 6.33 -18.97
N LEU A 252 -22.35 5.35 -19.85
CA LEU A 252 -23.20 4.17 -20.01
C LEU A 252 -23.28 3.32 -18.73
N ARG A 253 -22.15 3.16 -18.02
CA ARG A 253 -22.13 2.48 -16.72
C ARG A 253 -22.98 3.22 -15.68
N ARG A 254 -22.90 4.55 -15.63
CA ARG A 254 -23.75 5.36 -14.76
C ARG A 254 -25.23 5.20 -15.09
N GLU A 255 -25.59 5.19 -16.36
CA GLU A 255 -26.97 4.95 -16.80
C GLU A 255 -27.48 3.55 -16.40
N LEU A 256 -26.67 2.51 -16.58
CA LEU A 256 -27.01 1.15 -16.16
C LEU A 256 -27.26 1.09 -14.65
N THR A 257 -26.38 1.67 -13.83
CA THR A 257 -26.58 1.71 -12.38
C THR A 257 -27.83 2.51 -11.98
N ALA A 258 -28.13 3.62 -12.68
CA ALA A 258 -29.33 4.40 -12.42
C ALA A 258 -30.61 3.61 -12.75
N MET A 259 -30.61 2.85 -13.85
CA MET A 259 -31.73 2.00 -14.24
C MET A 259 -31.92 0.82 -13.27
N GLN A 260 -30.83 0.19 -12.81
CA GLN A 260 -30.89 -0.86 -11.78
C GLN A 260 -31.49 -0.32 -10.47
N ASN A 261 -31.03 0.83 -9.99
CA ASN A 261 -31.58 1.48 -8.80
C ASN A 261 -33.06 1.80 -8.95
N ARG A 262 -33.48 2.24 -10.15
CA ARG A 262 -34.88 2.50 -10.45
C ARG A 262 -35.73 1.23 -10.42
N LEU A 263 -35.22 0.11 -10.96
CA LEU A 263 -35.91 -1.18 -10.88
C LEU A 263 -36.08 -1.62 -9.42
N HIS A 264 -35.04 -1.55 -8.61
CA HIS A 264 -35.13 -1.89 -7.18
C HIS A 264 -36.06 -0.96 -6.38
N GLU A 265 -36.16 0.32 -6.74
CA GLU A 265 -37.14 1.21 -6.12
C GLU A 265 -38.58 0.85 -6.52
N LEU A 266 -38.80 0.48 -7.78
CA LEU A 266 -40.11 0.02 -8.26
C LEU A 266 -40.50 -1.33 -7.65
N GLU A 267 -39.56 -2.26 -7.50
CA GLU A 267 -39.76 -3.53 -6.78
C GLU A 267 -40.16 -3.27 -5.33
N ARG A 268 -39.39 -2.47 -4.59
CA ARG A 268 -39.74 -2.09 -3.22
C ARG A 268 -41.07 -1.35 -3.13
N ALA A 269 -41.41 -0.52 -4.13
CA ALA A 269 -42.70 0.18 -4.18
C ALA A 269 -43.87 -0.79 -4.43
N ARG A 270 -43.67 -1.78 -5.29
CA ARG A 270 -44.62 -2.88 -5.53
C ARG A 270 -44.83 -3.68 -4.25
N ASP A 271 -43.77 -4.12 -3.58
CA ASP A 271 -43.89 -4.91 -2.33
C ASP A 271 -44.65 -4.13 -1.25
N ARG A 272 -44.36 -2.83 -1.09
CA ARG A 272 -45.11 -1.94 -0.19
C ARG A 272 -46.59 -1.84 -0.55
N ALA A 273 -46.93 -1.84 -1.84
CA ALA A 273 -48.32 -1.79 -2.30
C ALA A 273 -49.02 -3.14 -2.08
N GLU A 274 -48.34 -4.26 -2.34
CA GLU A 274 -48.83 -5.62 -2.07
C GLU A 274 -49.16 -5.80 -0.59
N MET A 275 -48.23 -5.44 0.31
CA MET A 275 -48.46 -5.49 1.76
C MET A 275 -49.67 -4.64 2.22
N ARG A 276 -49.86 -3.44 1.64
CA ARG A 276 -51.02 -2.59 1.94
C ARG A 276 -52.32 -3.22 1.46
N LEU A 277 -52.31 -3.84 0.29
CA LEU A 277 -53.46 -4.50 -0.29
C LEU A 277 -53.86 -5.73 0.52
N GLU A 278 -52.88 -6.57 0.89
CA GLU A 278 -53.09 -7.70 1.80
C GLU A 278 -53.68 -7.27 3.13
N PHE A 279 -53.20 -6.17 3.73
CA PHE A 279 -53.77 -5.65 4.97
C PHE A 279 -55.23 -5.17 4.80
N SER A 280 -55.56 -4.56 3.66
CA SER A 280 -56.92 -4.08 3.37
C SER A 280 -57.91 -5.18 2.97
N GLN A 281 -57.43 -6.27 2.35
CA GLN A 281 -58.23 -7.41 1.89
C GLN A 281 -58.20 -8.60 2.85
N GLY A 282 -57.40 -8.51 3.91
CA GLY A 282 -57.42 -9.45 5.01
C GLY A 282 -58.85 -9.72 5.45
N PRO A 283 -59.21 -10.99 5.72
CA PRO A 283 -60.59 -11.39 5.79
C PRO A 283 -61.30 -10.56 6.85
N THR A 284 -62.27 -9.76 6.40
CA THR A 284 -63.33 -9.19 7.22
C THR A 284 -64.19 -10.34 7.73
N LEU A 285 -63.62 -11.17 8.60
CA LEU A 285 -64.41 -12.02 9.47
C LEU A 285 -65.19 -11.08 10.35
N ALA A 286 -66.44 -10.83 9.95
CA ALA A 286 -67.43 -10.19 10.76
C ALA A 286 -67.38 -10.81 12.17
N PRO A 287 -67.33 -10.01 13.24
CA PRO A 287 -67.22 -10.49 14.60
C PRO A 287 -68.59 -11.00 15.04
N ALA A 288 -68.97 -12.18 14.56
CA ALA A 288 -70.10 -12.93 15.07
C ALA A 288 -69.63 -14.38 15.22
N ASP A 289 -69.47 -14.80 16.47
CA ASP A 289 -69.30 -16.20 16.88
C ASP A 289 -67.94 -16.88 16.66
N LEU A 290 -66.84 -16.24 17.06
CA LEU A 290 -65.63 -17.00 17.41
C LEU A 290 -65.58 -17.25 18.93
N PRO A 291 -65.58 -18.52 19.39
CA PRO A 291 -65.44 -18.84 20.80
C PRO A 291 -64.09 -18.33 21.31
N ALA A 292 -64.09 -17.82 22.54
CA ALA A 292 -62.93 -17.25 23.22
C ALA A 292 -61.66 -18.08 22.94
N ARG A 293 -60.73 -17.50 22.17
CA ARG A 293 -59.42 -18.13 21.96
C ARG A 293 -58.74 -18.25 23.32
N PRO A 294 -58.33 -19.46 23.74
CA PRO A 294 -57.57 -19.61 24.97
C PRO A 294 -56.26 -18.83 24.80
N SER A 295 -55.96 -18.00 25.80
CA SER A 295 -54.66 -17.36 26.04
C SER A 295 -53.60 -18.42 26.41
N GLY A 296 -53.42 -19.39 25.52
CA GLY A 296 -52.45 -20.47 25.64
C GLY A 296 -51.24 -20.14 24.80
N SER A 297 -50.10 -19.91 25.46
CA SER A 297 -48.76 -19.86 24.85
C SER A 297 -48.66 -20.88 23.71
N ARG A 298 -48.46 -20.36 22.49
CA ARG A 298 -48.54 -21.08 21.20
C ARG A 298 -47.46 -22.16 21.01
N PHE A 299 -46.64 -22.42 22.03
CA PHE A 299 -45.45 -23.29 21.98
C PHE A 299 -45.42 -24.39 23.05
N LYS A 300 -46.49 -24.61 23.83
CA LYS A 300 -46.45 -25.60 24.92
C LYS A 300 -46.22 -27.06 24.48
N ASP A 301 -46.58 -27.41 23.24
CA ASP A 301 -46.57 -28.80 22.79
C ASP A 301 -45.69 -29.06 21.55
N VAL A 302 -44.71 -28.19 21.25
CA VAL A 302 -43.76 -28.46 20.16
C VAL A 302 -42.62 -29.35 20.70
N PRO A 303 -42.53 -30.64 20.30
CA PRO A 303 -41.47 -31.53 20.75
C PRO A 303 -40.11 -31.00 20.27
N GLY A 304 -39.17 -30.83 21.20
CA GLY A 304 -37.81 -30.32 20.92
C GLY A 304 -37.58 -28.85 21.25
N VAL A 305 -38.63 -28.11 21.64
CA VAL A 305 -38.51 -26.71 22.07
C VAL A 305 -38.28 -26.64 23.59
N VAL A 306 -37.11 -26.16 24.00
CA VAL A 306 -36.77 -25.96 25.43
C VAL A 306 -36.65 -24.47 25.71
N ARG A 307 -37.40 -23.97 26.70
CA ARG A 307 -37.24 -22.60 27.19
C ARG A 307 -36.14 -22.53 28.24
N VAL A 308 -35.11 -21.74 27.99
CA VAL A 308 -34.02 -21.46 28.94
C VAL A 308 -33.90 -19.95 29.07
N ASN A 309 -34.12 -19.41 30.27
CA ASN A 309 -34.00 -17.98 30.58
C ASN A 309 -34.80 -17.03 29.66
N GLY A 310 -36.01 -17.43 29.25
CA GLY A 310 -36.87 -16.59 28.39
C GLY A 310 -36.57 -16.68 26.89
N HIS A 311 -35.52 -17.40 26.49
CA HIS A 311 -35.27 -17.72 25.09
C HIS A 311 -35.77 -19.13 24.76
N VAL A 312 -36.26 -19.31 23.54
CA VAL A 312 -36.66 -20.59 22.98
C VAL A 312 -35.47 -21.20 22.26
N LYS A 313 -34.95 -22.32 22.77
CA LYS A 313 -33.94 -23.14 22.10
C LYS A 313 -34.66 -24.15 21.20
N CYS A 314 -34.37 -24.11 19.90
CA CYS A 314 -34.77 -25.14 18.95
C CYS A 314 -33.53 -25.96 18.55
N GLU A 315 -33.58 -27.27 18.72
CA GLU A 315 -32.49 -28.17 18.32
C GLU A 315 -32.98 -29.07 17.19
N THR A 316 -32.40 -28.89 16.00
CA THR A 316 -32.72 -29.69 14.81
C THR A 316 -31.62 -30.73 14.64
N VAL A 317 -31.99 -32.01 14.69
CA VAL A 317 -31.09 -33.13 14.41
C VAL A 317 -31.28 -33.56 12.96
N TYR A 318 -30.19 -33.58 12.19
CA TYR A 318 -30.19 -34.00 10.79
C TYR A 318 -29.96 -35.52 10.67
N GLU A 319 -30.39 -36.12 9.56
CA GLU A 319 -30.30 -37.57 9.31
C GLU A 319 -28.86 -38.10 9.26
N ASP A 320 -27.88 -37.23 8.98
CA ASP A 320 -26.44 -37.53 8.95
C ASP A 320 -25.78 -37.50 10.34
N GLY A 321 -26.55 -37.21 11.40
CA GLY A 321 -26.06 -37.07 12.76
C GLY A 321 -25.56 -35.66 13.13
N GLY A 322 -25.67 -34.68 12.23
CA GLY A 322 -25.44 -33.27 12.55
C GLY A 322 -26.50 -32.72 13.50
N ARG A 323 -26.13 -31.72 14.31
CA ARG A 323 -27.08 -30.99 15.17
C ARG A 323 -26.91 -29.49 14.97
N CYS A 324 -28.01 -28.78 14.69
CA CYS A 324 -28.07 -27.32 14.69
C CYS A 324 -28.88 -26.85 15.91
N THR A 325 -28.41 -25.82 16.59
CA THR A 325 -29.15 -25.14 17.66
C THR A 325 -29.42 -23.70 17.25
N GLU A 326 -30.68 -23.32 17.22
CA GLU A 326 -31.13 -21.97 16.93
C GLU A 326 -31.84 -21.39 18.16
N TRP A 327 -31.51 -20.15 18.51
CA TRP A 327 -32.08 -19.44 19.65
C TRP A 327 -33.04 -18.36 19.17
N PHE A 328 -34.31 -18.48 19.56
CA PHE A 328 -35.33 -17.48 19.29
C PHE A 328 -35.60 -16.68 20.56
N SER A 329 -35.37 -15.37 20.48
CA SER A 329 -35.92 -14.44 21.45
C SER A 329 -37.37 -14.20 21.07
N ASP A 330 -38.32 -14.41 22.00
CA ASP A 330 -39.69 -13.99 21.76
C ASP A 330 -39.64 -12.47 21.49
N PHE A 331 -39.84 -12.05 20.24
CA PHE A 331 -39.93 -10.65 19.81
C PHE A 331 -41.20 -9.98 20.38
N SER A 332 -41.42 -10.09 21.69
CA SER A 332 -42.18 -9.09 22.43
C SER A 332 -41.25 -7.89 22.56
N ASP A 333 -41.06 -7.20 21.44
CA ASP A 333 -40.58 -5.83 21.38
C ASP A 333 -41.71 -4.97 21.98
N ASP A 334 -41.91 -5.14 23.29
CA ASP A 334 -42.65 -4.19 24.10
C ASP A 334 -41.87 -2.89 23.98
N GLU A 335 -42.51 -1.91 23.34
CA GLU A 335 -42.21 -0.49 23.38
C GLU A 335 -42.02 -0.02 24.83
N LYS A 336 -40.90 -0.37 25.45
CA LYS A 336 -40.37 0.38 26.58
C LYS A 336 -39.82 1.66 26.01
N GLU A 337 -40.76 2.58 25.81
CA GLU A 337 -40.55 4.01 25.81
C GLU A 337 -39.28 4.35 26.57
N ASN A 338 -38.32 4.92 25.84
CA ASN A 338 -37.25 5.71 26.41
C ASN A 338 -37.87 6.83 27.27
N HIS A 339 -38.21 6.54 28.52
CA HIS A 339 -38.44 7.57 29.51
C HIS A 339 -37.12 8.33 29.67
N ALA A 340 -37.14 9.58 29.27
CA ALA A 340 -36.07 10.52 29.53
C ALA A 340 -35.73 10.49 31.04
N PRO A 341 -34.46 10.59 31.43
CA PRO A 341 -34.10 10.65 32.84
C PRO A 341 -34.78 11.87 33.45
N SER A 342 -35.79 11.63 34.30
CA SER A 342 -36.41 12.66 35.11
C SER A 342 -35.30 13.30 35.94
N ALA A 343 -35.04 14.58 35.71
CA ALA A 343 -34.13 15.38 36.51
C ALA A 343 -34.52 15.25 37.98
N SER A 344 -33.72 14.48 38.73
CA SER A 344 -33.80 14.43 40.18
C SER A 344 -33.32 15.78 40.68
N THR A 345 -34.28 16.67 40.96
CA THR A 345 -34.03 17.93 41.65
C THR A 345 -33.62 17.60 43.08
N ALA A 346 -32.32 17.43 43.28
CA ALA A 346 -31.72 17.35 44.61
C ALA A 346 -32.00 18.65 45.35
N ARG A 347 -32.89 18.55 46.34
CA ARG A 347 -33.22 19.57 47.33
C ARG A 347 -31.97 19.83 48.16
N MET A 348 -31.30 20.96 47.92
CA MET A 348 -30.21 21.45 48.79
C MET A 348 -30.77 21.74 50.19
N PRO A 349 -30.08 21.31 51.27
CA PRO A 349 -30.45 21.72 52.62
C PRO A 349 -29.99 23.16 52.88
N ASP A 350 -30.92 23.97 53.38
CA ASP A 350 -30.70 25.33 53.87
C ASP A 350 -29.62 25.34 54.96
N PHE A 351 -28.55 26.11 54.71
CA PHE A 351 -27.64 26.58 55.75
C PHE A 351 -27.97 28.07 55.98
N SER A 352 -28.64 28.36 57.09
CA SER A 352 -28.69 29.71 57.66
C SER A 352 -27.59 29.84 58.73
N PRO A 353 -26.99 31.04 58.89
CA PRO A 353 -25.94 31.32 59.87
C PRO A 353 -26.44 31.38 61.31
#